data_AF-A0A6A4GP12-F1
#
_entry.id   AF-A0A6A4GP12-F1
#
_cell.length_a   1.000
_cell.length_b   1.000
_cell.length_c   1.000
_cell.angle_alpha   90.00
_cell.angle_beta   90.00
_cell.angle_gamma   90.00
#
_symmetry.space_group_name_H-M   'P 1'
#
loop_
_entity.id
_entity.type
_entity.pdbx_description
1 polymer ?
#
loop_
_entity_poly.entity_id
_entity_poly.type
_entity_poly.pdbx_seq_one_letter_code
_entity_poly.pdbx_strand_id
1 'polypeptide(L)'
;DDMLMHMLYAEQQRLDGYEEAVVHPQKRKSLFDKKVLGSREGMVEFQRGDLVQYRFNQMDNTHSTEVKLAVRWSKPVRVAEK
;
A
#
# COMPACT_ATOMS: atom_id res chain seq x y z
N ASP A 1 -30.25 20.79 -23.14
CA ASP A 1 -29.09 20.25 -23.85
C ASP A 1 -27.79 20.31 -23.09
N ASP A 2 -27.20 21.48 -22.83
CA ASP A 2 -25.81 21.54 -22.32
C ASP A 2 -25.64 21.07 -20.85
N MET A 3 -26.56 21.47 -19.96
CA MET A 3 -26.56 21.01 -18.56
C MET A 3 -26.69 19.49 -18.42
N LEU A 4 -27.50 18.85 -19.26
CA LEU A 4 -27.70 17.40 -19.22
C LEU A 4 -26.44 16.66 -19.64
N MET A 5 -25.72 17.17 -20.64
CA MET A 5 -24.44 16.63 -21.07
C MET A 5 -23.37 16.76 -19.98
N HIS A 6 -23.30 17.90 -19.30
CA HIS A 6 -22.37 18.08 -18.19
C HIS A 6 -22.68 17.17 -16.99
N MET A 7 -23.96 16.98 -16.65
CA MET A 7 -24.35 16.05 -15.59
C MET A 7 -24.01 14.59 -15.93
N LEU A 8 -24.28 14.15 -17.18
CA LEU A 8 -23.91 12.82 -17.65
C LEU A 8 -22.39 12.60 -17.63
N TYR A 9 -21.62 13.60 -18.08
CA TYR A 9 -20.16 13.52 -18.06
C TYR A 9 -19.61 13.46 -16.63
N ALA A 10 -20.18 14.22 -15.69
CA ALA A 10 -19.79 14.18 -14.29
C ALA A 10 -20.08 12.81 -13.64
N GLU A 11 -21.23 12.21 -13.95
CA GLU A 11 -21.56 10.85 -13.49
C GLU A 11 -20.60 9.80 -14.08
N GLN A 12 -20.25 9.92 -15.37
CA GLN A 12 -19.28 9.03 -16.01
C GLN A 12 -17.91 9.13 -15.32
N GLN A 13 -17.39 10.35 -15.12
CA GLN A 13 -16.10 10.56 -14.44
C GLN A 13 -16.10 10.00 -13.01
N ARG A 14 -17.23 10.06 -12.30
CA ARG A 14 -17.38 9.48 -10.97
C ARG A 14 -17.29 7.96 -11.00
N LEU A 15 -17.91 7.31 -11.98
CA LEU A 15 -17.85 5.86 -12.17
C LEU A 15 -16.44 5.42 -12.57
N ASP A 16 -15.84 6.08 -13.56
CA ASP A 16 -14.48 5.80 -14.04
C ASP A 16 -13.46 5.98 -12.90
N GLY A 17 -13.59 7.04 -12.10
CA GLY A 17 -12.73 7.29 -10.94
C GLY A 17 -12.86 6.23 -9.85
N TYR A 18 -14.07 5.71 -9.62
CA TYR A 18 -14.28 4.60 -8.67
C TYR A 18 -13.68 3.29 -9.17
N GLU A 19 -13.84 2.99 -10.47
CA GLU A 19 -13.24 1.82 -11.09
C GLU A 19 -11.71 1.85 -10.96
N GLU A 20 -11.06 2.96 -11.30
CA GLU A 20 -9.62 3.11 -11.15
C GLU A 20 -9.18 3.00 -9.68
N ALA A 21 -9.95 3.54 -8.74
CA ALA A 21 -9.67 3.42 -7.31
C ALA A 21 -9.68 1.97 -6.81
N VAL A 22 -10.39 1.06 -7.50
CA VAL A 22 -10.43 -0.38 -7.21
C VAL A 22 -9.36 -1.15 -8.00
N VAL A 23 -9.21 -0.85 -9.29
CA VAL A 23 -8.27 -1.53 -10.20
C VAL A 23 -6.82 -1.23 -9.83
N HIS A 24 -6.53 0.02 -9.47
CA HIS A 24 -5.18 0.46 -9.12
C HIS A 24 -4.55 -0.33 -7.96
N PRO A 25 -5.18 -0.47 -6.77
CA PRO A 25 -4.61 -1.25 -5.68
C PRO A 25 -4.48 -2.73 -6.03
N GLN A 26 -5.42 -3.31 -6.79
CA GLN A 26 -5.32 -4.70 -7.23
C GLN A 26 -4.11 -4.94 -8.14
N LYS A 27 -3.89 -4.04 -9.11
CA LYS A 27 -2.73 -4.09 -10.01
C LYS A 27 -1.42 -3.97 -9.23
N ARG A 28 -1.35 -3.03 -8.27
CA ARG A 28 -0.17 -2.86 -7.40
C ARG A 28 0.08 -4.09 -6.54
N LYS A 29 -0.97 -4.71 -5.99
CA LYS A 29 -0.87 -5.96 -5.23
C LYS A 29 -0.31 -7.09 -6.08
N SER A 30 -0.86 -7.29 -7.28
CA SER A 30 -0.39 -8.34 -8.21
C SER A 30 1.09 -8.17 -8.58
N LEU A 31 1.53 -6.93 -8.86
CA LEU A 31 2.94 -6.63 -9.14
C LEU A 31 3.84 -6.87 -7.92
N PHE A 32 3.37 -6.51 -6.73
CA PHE A 32 4.09 -6.78 -5.49
C PHE A 32 4.22 -8.28 -5.25
N ASP A 33 3.14 -9.04 -5.34
CA ASP A 33 3.12 -10.49 -5.16
C ASP A 33 4.08 -11.18 -6.14
N LYS A 34 4.07 -10.78 -7.42
CA LYS A 34 5.02 -11.28 -8.43
C LYS A 34 6.47 -10.99 -8.04
N LYS A 35 6.76 -9.80 -7.51
CA LYS A 35 8.11 -9.43 -7.07
C LYS A 35 8.54 -10.22 -5.84
N VAL A 36 7.63 -10.46 -4.89
CA VAL A 36 7.89 -11.28 -3.70
C VAL A 36 8.21 -12.72 -4.10
N LEU A 37 7.38 -13.33 -4.97
CA LEU A 37 7.62 -14.69 -5.46
C LEU A 37 8.92 -14.83 -6.26
N GLY A 38 9.34 -13.79 -6.96
CA GLY A 38 10.62 -13.75 -7.68
C GLY A 38 11.83 -13.35 -6.82
N SER A 39 11.63 -12.99 -5.55
CA SER A 39 12.73 -12.65 -4.64
C SER A 39 13.41 -13.91 -4.10
N ARG A 40 14.67 -13.78 -3.64
CA ARG A 40 15.44 -14.92 -3.10
C ARG A 40 14.78 -15.50 -1.85
N GLU A 41 14.19 -14.62 -1.04
CA GLU A 41 13.54 -14.94 0.22
C GLU A 41 12.11 -15.45 0.02
N GLY A 42 11.49 -15.15 -1.12
CA GLY A 42 10.14 -15.59 -1.45
C GLY A 42 9.08 -15.01 -0.52
N MET A 43 7.99 -15.76 -0.36
CA MET A 43 6.97 -15.46 0.64
C MET A 43 7.48 -15.87 2.03
N VAL A 44 7.61 -14.91 2.93
CA VAL A 44 8.03 -15.14 4.32
C VAL A 44 6.79 -15.17 5.22
N GLU A 45 6.49 -16.35 5.76
CA GLU A 45 5.49 -16.52 6.81
C GLU A 45 6.15 -16.52 8.19
N PHE A 46 5.76 -15.59 9.05
CA PHE A 46 6.29 -15.51 10.41
C PHE A 46 5.58 -16.48 11.34
N GLN A 47 6.36 -17.17 12.15
CA GLN A 47 5.88 -18.10 13.17
C GLN A 47 5.80 -17.43 14.54
N ARG A 48 5.05 -18.06 15.45
CA ARG A 48 4.95 -17.59 16.83
C ARG A 48 6.33 -17.51 17.47
N GLY A 49 6.60 -16.39 18.12
CA GLY A 49 7.88 -16.16 18.80
C GLY A 49 8.99 -15.62 17.89
N ASP A 50 8.77 -15.54 16.58
CA ASP A 50 9.71 -14.89 15.67
C ASP A 50 9.90 -13.42 16.04
N LEU A 51 11.16 -12.97 15.95
CA LEU A 51 11.52 -11.59 16.23
C LEU A 51 11.39 -10.78 14.94
N VAL A 52 10.45 -9.84 14.94
CA VAL A 52 10.10 -9.00 13.78
C VAL A 52 10.19 -7.52 14.14
N GLN A 53 10.32 -6.66 13.13
CA GLN A 53 10.25 -5.21 13.27
C GLN A 53 9.21 -4.64 12.31
N TYR A 54 8.42 -3.68 12.79
CA TYR A 54 7.46 -2.96 11.95
C TYR A 54 8.18 -1.85 11.18
N ARG A 55 7.84 -1.68 9.90
CA ARG A 55 8.30 -0.55 9.11
C ARG A 55 7.30 0.60 9.21
N PHE A 56 7.76 1.79 9.59
CA PHE A 56 6.92 2.99 9.61
C PHE A 56 6.75 3.55 8.19
N ASN A 57 5.83 2.97 7.41
CA ASN A 57 5.58 3.32 6.01
C ASN A 57 5.08 4.76 5.78
N GLN A 58 4.46 5.40 6.78
CA GLN A 58 3.97 6.78 6.71
C GLN A 58 5.11 7.78 6.42
N MET A 59 6.34 7.42 6.80
CA MET A 59 7.55 8.21 6.61
C MET A 59 8.14 8.08 5.20
N ASP A 60 7.69 7.13 4.38
CA ASP A 60 8.33 6.85 3.08
C ASP A 60 8.06 7.94 2.04
N ASN A 61 6.90 8.61 2.12
CA ASN A 61 6.52 9.69 1.19
C ASN A 61 6.68 11.10 1.80
N THR A 62 7.17 11.20 3.04
CA THR A 62 7.33 12.48 3.73
C THR A 62 8.78 12.94 3.63
N HIS A 63 9.04 14.04 2.92
CA HIS A 63 10.39 14.55 2.63
C HIS A 63 10.88 15.63 3.61
N SER A 64 10.44 15.62 4.87
CA SER A 64 10.94 16.55 5.89
C SER A 64 12.31 16.12 6.43
N THR A 65 13.10 17.08 6.91
CA THR A 65 14.41 16.81 7.51
C THR A 65 14.31 15.93 8.76
N GLU A 66 13.26 16.13 9.56
CA GLU A 66 12.97 15.32 10.75
C GLU A 66 12.74 13.85 10.40
N VAL A 67 11.95 13.57 9.36
CA VAL A 67 11.66 12.19 8.91
C VAL A 67 12.90 11.52 8.34
N LYS A 68 13.84 12.27 7.76
CA LYS A 68 15.12 11.72 7.27
C LYS A 68 16.00 11.21 8.41
N LEU A 69 15.90 11.80 9.60
CA LEU A 69 16.65 11.41 10.79
C LEU A 69 15.91 10.40 11.67
N ALA A 70 14.61 10.20 11.44
CA ALA A 70 13.80 9.26 12.19
C ALA A 70 14.16 7.79 11.88
N VAL A 71 14.04 6.93 12.90
CA VAL A 71 14.24 5.49 12.74
C VAL A 71 13.08 4.90 11.93
N ARG A 72 13.40 4.18 10.84
CA ARG A 72 12.39 3.60 9.93
C ARG A 72 11.74 2.31 10.43
N TRP A 73 12.35 1.69 11.42
CA TRP A 73 11.95 0.41 11.99
C TRP A 73 11.58 0.58 13.45
N SER A 74 10.60 -0.18 13.92
CA SER A 74 10.28 -0.25 15.35
C SER A 74 11.39 -0.95 16.14
N LYS A 75 11.31 -0.88 17.47
CA LYS A 75 12.01 -1.85 18.32
C LYS A 75 11.62 -3.29 17.91
N PRO A 76 12.51 -4.28 18.07
CA PRO A 76 12.16 -5.68 17.84
C PRO A 76 10.98 -6.13 18.71
N VAL A 77 10.00 -6.79 18.10
CA VAL A 77 8.79 -7.32 18.75
C VAL A 77 8.66 -8.80 18.38
N ARG A 78 8.12 -9.61 19.29
CA ARG A 78 7.81 -11.02 18.99
C ARG A 78 6.40 -11.17 18.47
N VAL A 79 6.21 -12.05 17.49
CA VAL A 79 4.87 -12.41 16.99
C VAL A 79 4.09 -13.10 18.11
N ALA A 80 3.02 -12.44 18.56
CA ALA A 80 2.07 -12.98 19.52
C ALA A 80 1.03 -13.88 18.82
N GLU A 81 0.35 -14.72 19.61
CA GLU A 81 -0.78 -15.51 19.13
C GLU A 81 -1.93 -14.58 18.72
N LYS A 82 -2.68 -15.00 17.69
CA LYS A 82 -3.69 -14.19 17.01
C LYS A 82 -4.96 -14.03 17.82
#